data_AF-W9HJ45-F1
#
_entry.id   AF-W9HJ45-F1
#
_cell.length_a   1.000
_cell.length_b   1.000
_cell.length_c   1.000
_cell.angle_alpha   90.00
_cell.angle_beta   90.00
_cell.angle_gamma   90.00
#
_symmetry.space_group_name_H-M   'P 1'
#
loop_
_entity.id
_entity.type
_entity.pdbx_description
1 polymer ?
#
loop_
_entity_poly.entity_id
_entity_poly.type
_entity_poly.pdbx_seq_one_letter_code
_entity_poly.pdbx_strand_id
1 'polypeptide(L)'
;MYPSIYCQFHACWQVQNGRACPLQKLPRASVCGRHIHCQAIDNGTRCALEVKQGDTSVYRYCPQLHLCEYQDCQNLRSRHHDQYLPLCDDHRCQYDSCRDPRDGGAGVFCRSHTCNEPYCGAFAPGTDPDDPQRFCERHRQCLRPYCLRLCHTRENGHPTPFCGAHYCEAHDCDDGRERGAFCHAHTCVEPGCGYIPMVCVQASTTEEDVAEDLNTTVHSANTTSVTSPTVHPLGPDRPSSALITSAL
;
A
#
# COMPACT_ATOMS: atom_id res chain seq x y z
N MET A 1 0.22 -13.20 50.63
CA MET A 1 1.57 -13.62 50.15
C MET A 1 1.53 -15.11 49.91
N TYR A 2 1.95 -15.58 48.73
CA TYR A 2 2.10 -17.02 48.49
C TYR A 2 3.32 -17.55 49.26
N PRO A 3 3.23 -18.71 49.92
CA PRO A 3 4.34 -19.25 50.70
C PRO A 3 5.55 -19.53 49.81
N SER A 4 6.72 -19.01 50.20
CA SER A 4 8.01 -19.25 49.56
C SER A 4 8.96 -19.86 50.58
N ILE A 5 9.88 -20.72 50.12
CA ILE A 5 10.96 -21.28 50.95
C ILE A 5 12.04 -20.24 51.27
N TYR A 6 12.02 -19.09 50.57
CA TYR A 6 12.92 -17.97 50.80
C TYR A 6 12.19 -16.84 51.54
N CYS A 7 12.91 -16.08 52.37
CA CYS A 7 12.35 -14.88 53.00
C CYS A 7 11.98 -13.81 51.95
N GLN A 8 11.17 -12.82 52.34
CA GLN A 8 10.69 -11.75 51.44
C GLN A 8 11.80 -11.00 50.66
N PHE A 9 13.01 -10.95 51.23
CA PHE A 9 14.17 -10.31 50.59
C PHE A 9 14.84 -11.19 49.53
N HIS A 10 14.70 -12.52 49.62
CA HIS A 10 15.35 -13.48 48.73
C HIS A 10 14.39 -14.22 47.79
N ALA A 11 13.08 -14.19 48.07
CA ALA A 11 12.07 -14.81 47.22
C ALA A 11 11.96 -14.11 45.87
N CYS A 12 11.88 -14.89 44.80
CA CYS A 12 11.46 -14.40 43.48
C CYS A 12 10.00 -13.91 43.55
N TRP A 13 9.73 -12.72 43.02
CA TRP A 13 8.40 -12.10 43.07
C TRP A 13 7.40 -12.67 42.07
N GLN A 14 7.86 -13.49 41.12
CA GLN A 14 6.99 -14.06 40.11
C GLN A 14 6.04 -15.13 40.70
N VAL A 15 4.76 -15.00 40.38
CA VAL A 15 3.71 -15.98 40.70
C VAL A 15 3.28 -16.67 39.42
N GLN A 16 3.27 -18.00 39.41
CA GLN A 16 2.79 -18.82 38.29
C GLN A 16 1.74 -19.80 38.80
N ASN A 17 0.55 -19.81 38.18
CA ASN A 17 -0.56 -20.70 38.54
C ASN A 17 -0.91 -20.68 40.04
N GLY A 18 -0.95 -19.48 40.65
CA GLY A 18 -1.27 -19.32 42.07
C GLY A 18 -0.20 -19.87 43.02
N ARG A 19 1.04 -20.04 42.57
CA ARG A 19 2.18 -20.45 43.42
C ARG A 19 3.35 -19.49 43.25
N ALA A 20 4.03 -19.18 44.35
CA ALA A 20 5.29 -18.44 44.31
C ALA A 20 6.35 -19.27 43.58
N CYS A 21 7.24 -18.59 42.84
CA CYS A 21 8.39 -19.24 42.26
C CYS A 21 9.28 -19.83 43.37
N PRO A 22 9.71 -21.10 43.26
CA PRO A 22 10.52 -21.77 44.28
C PRO A 22 12.00 -21.41 44.21
N LEU A 23 12.39 -20.47 43.34
CA LEU A 23 13.79 -20.08 43.11
C LEU A 23 14.12 -18.78 43.82
N GLN A 24 15.39 -18.67 44.24
CA GLN A 24 15.93 -17.43 44.80
C GLN A 24 16.01 -16.36 43.70
N LYS A 25 15.67 -15.11 44.05
CA LYS A 25 15.91 -13.97 43.16
C LYS A 25 17.40 -13.67 43.02
N LEU A 26 17.80 -13.03 41.92
CA LEU A 26 19.18 -12.60 41.73
C LEU A 26 19.54 -11.40 42.64
N PRO A 27 20.82 -11.21 43.00
CA PRO A 27 21.27 -10.02 43.71
C PRO A 27 20.97 -8.78 42.86
N ARG A 28 20.07 -7.91 43.33
CA ARG A 28 19.55 -6.69 42.65
C ARG A 28 18.38 -6.85 41.68
N ALA A 29 17.90 -8.07 41.42
CA ALA A 29 16.68 -8.28 40.64
C ALA A 29 15.45 -8.49 41.53
N SER A 30 14.26 -8.26 40.98
CA SER A 30 12.97 -8.63 41.60
C SER A 30 12.64 -10.12 41.44
N VAL A 31 13.29 -10.80 40.50
CA VAL A 31 12.98 -12.18 40.11
C VAL A 31 14.23 -13.06 39.99
N CYS A 32 14.02 -14.37 39.85
CA CYS A 32 15.09 -15.35 39.65
C CYS A 32 15.63 -15.35 38.22
N GLY A 33 16.77 -16.04 38.02
CA GLY A 33 17.37 -16.20 36.70
C GLY A 33 16.41 -16.74 35.65
N ARG A 34 15.47 -17.63 35.97
CA ARG A 34 14.49 -18.10 34.97
C ARG A 34 13.51 -17.02 34.50
N HIS A 35 13.21 -16.06 35.38
CA HIS A 35 12.15 -15.07 35.17
C HIS A 35 12.67 -13.73 34.68
N ILE A 36 13.98 -13.46 34.78
CA ILE A 36 14.61 -12.24 34.29
C ILE A 36 14.84 -12.23 32.76
N HIS A 37 14.73 -13.39 32.11
CA HIS A 37 14.94 -13.53 30.66
C HIS A 37 13.82 -12.91 29.84
N CYS A 38 14.20 -12.44 28.65
CA CYS A 38 13.31 -11.99 27.58
C CYS A 38 12.23 -13.02 27.28
N GLN A 39 11.00 -12.53 27.02
CA GLN A 39 9.84 -13.37 26.75
C GLN A 39 9.64 -13.67 25.26
N ALA A 40 10.44 -13.08 24.37
CA ALA A 40 10.37 -13.34 22.93
C ALA A 40 10.74 -14.79 22.61
N ILE A 41 10.07 -15.33 21.58
CA ILE A 41 10.28 -16.69 21.07
C ILE A 41 10.79 -16.57 19.64
N ASP A 42 12.03 -17.00 19.43
CA ASP A 42 12.71 -17.04 18.14
C ASP A 42 12.87 -18.51 17.75
N ASN A 43 12.29 -18.90 16.61
CA ASN A 43 12.37 -20.28 16.09
C ASN A 43 12.00 -21.36 17.14
N GLY A 44 10.98 -21.08 17.96
CA GLY A 44 10.51 -21.99 19.00
C GLY A 44 11.33 -21.98 20.31
N THR A 45 12.42 -21.20 20.36
CA THR A 45 13.26 -21.06 21.56
C THR A 45 13.10 -19.69 22.20
N ARG A 46 13.11 -19.65 23.53
CA ARG A 46 13.06 -18.37 24.26
C ARG A 46 14.43 -17.69 24.18
N CYS A 47 14.42 -16.38 23.95
CA CYS A 47 15.62 -15.57 24.00
C CYS A 47 16.34 -15.67 25.36
N ALA A 48 17.66 -15.86 25.32
CA ALA A 48 18.51 -16.01 26.51
C ALA A 48 19.03 -14.67 27.08
N LEU A 49 18.62 -13.53 26.51
CA LEU A 49 19.00 -12.21 27.02
C LEU A 49 18.07 -11.76 28.14
N GLU A 50 18.56 -10.93 29.04
CA GLU A 50 17.78 -10.37 30.15
C GLU A 50 16.93 -9.18 29.72
N VAL A 51 15.81 -8.96 30.40
CA VAL A 51 14.99 -7.76 30.20
C VAL A 51 15.75 -6.49 30.63
N LYS A 52 15.36 -5.34 30.08
CA LYS A 52 15.99 -4.05 30.39
C LYS A 52 16.02 -3.81 31.91
N GLN A 53 17.22 -3.55 32.44
CA GLN A 53 17.48 -3.29 33.87
C GLN A 53 17.07 -4.44 34.82
N GLY A 54 16.74 -5.63 34.30
CA GLY A 54 16.20 -6.71 35.12
C GLY A 54 14.81 -6.44 35.71
N ASP A 55 14.15 -5.35 35.29
CA ASP A 55 12.84 -4.96 35.78
C ASP A 55 11.73 -5.64 34.97
N THR A 56 11.36 -6.82 35.41
CA THR A 56 10.29 -7.63 34.81
C THR A 56 8.88 -7.14 35.10
N SER A 57 8.74 -6.13 35.98
CA SER A 57 7.44 -5.50 36.24
C SER A 57 7.09 -4.48 35.15
N VAL A 58 8.11 -3.90 34.52
CA VAL A 58 7.99 -2.90 33.45
C VAL A 58 8.30 -3.50 32.08
N TYR A 59 9.38 -4.29 31.96
CA TYR A 59 9.87 -4.77 30.67
C TYR A 59 9.71 -6.27 30.51
N ARG A 60 9.26 -6.69 29.33
CA ARG A 60 9.12 -8.10 28.95
C ARG A 60 10.21 -8.58 27.98
N TYR A 61 10.89 -7.63 27.34
CA TYR A 61 11.80 -7.89 26.23
C TYR A 61 13.20 -7.33 26.50
N CYS A 62 14.21 -7.95 25.90
CA CYS A 62 15.58 -7.50 26.00
C CYS A 62 15.83 -6.26 25.13
N PRO A 63 16.56 -5.24 25.62
CA PRO A 63 16.80 -4.01 24.88
C PRO A 63 17.66 -4.21 23.63
N GLN A 64 18.44 -5.29 23.57
CA GLN A 64 19.38 -5.54 22.48
C GLN A 64 18.69 -6.02 21.20
N LEU A 65 17.58 -6.77 21.30
CA LEU A 65 16.98 -7.45 20.14
C LEU A 65 15.46 -7.38 20.06
N HIS A 66 14.74 -7.30 21.18
CA HIS A 66 13.30 -7.54 21.18
C HIS A 66 12.49 -6.34 21.68
N LEU A 67 13.06 -5.48 22.52
CA LEU A 67 12.36 -4.28 23.01
C LEU A 67 12.41 -3.17 21.98
N CYS A 68 11.27 -2.56 21.68
CA CYS A 68 11.17 -1.40 20.79
C CYS A 68 12.12 -0.26 21.21
N GLU A 69 12.79 0.37 20.23
CA GLU A 69 13.70 1.51 20.49
C GLU A 69 12.99 2.83 20.75
N TYR A 70 11.68 2.92 20.48
CA TYR A 70 10.92 4.12 20.75
C TYR A 70 10.88 4.40 22.25
N GLN A 71 10.98 5.68 22.62
CA GLN A 71 11.12 6.10 24.01
C GLN A 71 10.00 5.53 24.88
N ASP A 72 10.40 4.91 26.00
CA ASP A 72 9.52 4.32 27.00
C ASP A 72 8.54 3.24 26.49
N CYS A 73 8.76 2.72 25.27
CA CYS A 73 7.95 1.64 24.72
C CYS A 73 8.36 0.28 25.32
N GLN A 74 7.34 -0.52 25.67
CA GLN A 74 7.50 -1.86 26.26
C GLN A 74 7.15 -2.99 25.27
N ASN A 75 6.80 -2.64 24.03
CA ASN A 75 6.32 -3.59 23.03
C ASN A 75 7.47 -4.32 22.34
N LEU A 76 7.13 -5.51 21.81
CA LEU A 76 8.01 -6.32 20.99
C LEU A 76 8.28 -5.60 19.67
N ARG A 77 9.53 -5.58 19.23
CA ARG A 77 9.93 -5.14 17.89
C ARG A 77 9.16 -5.91 16.83
N SER A 78 8.81 -5.21 15.75
CA SER A 78 8.21 -5.85 14.59
C SER A 78 9.24 -6.72 13.86
N ARG A 79 8.75 -7.68 13.08
CA ARG A 79 9.59 -8.62 12.31
C ARG A 79 9.29 -8.50 10.82
N HIS A 80 10.34 -8.51 10.01
CA HIS A 80 10.27 -8.48 8.54
C HIS A 80 11.31 -9.45 8.00
N HIS A 81 10.87 -10.42 7.17
CA HIS A 81 11.71 -11.54 6.68
C HIS A 81 12.62 -12.15 7.77
N ASP A 82 12.01 -12.52 8.91
CA ASP A 82 12.68 -13.11 10.09
C ASP A 82 13.71 -12.21 10.80
N GLN A 83 13.83 -10.94 10.42
CA GLN A 83 14.67 -9.96 11.10
C GLN A 83 13.83 -9.00 11.92
N TYR A 84 14.27 -8.71 13.16
CA TYR A 84 13.64 -7.67 13.97
C TYR A 84 14.00 -6.29 13.42
N LEU A 85 12.98 -5.46 13.20
CA LEU A 85 13.14 -4.05 12.90
C LEU A 85 13.25 -3.23 14.20
N PRO A 86 13.85 -2.03 14.19
CA PRO A 86 14.06 -1.22 15.39
C PRO A 86 12.82 -0.92 16.23
N LEU A 87 11.66 -0.84 15.58
CA LEU A 87 10.42 -0.35 16.15
C LEU A 87 9.34 -1.44 16.17
N CYS A 88 8.43 -1.38 17.15
CA CYS A 88 7.23 -2.21 17.18
C CYS A 88 6.24 -1.78 16.08
N ASP A 89 5.21 -2.60 15.84
CA ASP A 89 4.20 -2.29 14.82
C ASP A 89 3.49 -0.95 15.04
N ASP A 90 3.34 -0.51 16.29
CA ASP A 90 2.71 0.78 16.64
C ASP A 90 3.57 1.99 16.30
N HIS A 91 4.90 1.82 16.28
CA HIS A 91 5.85 2.93 16.12
C HIS A 91 6.54 2.94 14.77
N ARG A 92 6.60 1.81 14.04
CA ARG A 92 7.19 1.79 12.69
C ARG A 92 6.25 2.35 11.64
N CYS A 93 6.84 2.92 10.59
CA CYS A 93 6.16 3.09 9.32
C CYS A 93 5.64 1.76 8.78
N GLN A 94 4.41 1.73 8.26
CA GLN A 94 3.84 0.54 7.62
C GLN A 94 4.33 0.28 6.19
N TYR A 95 5.05 1.22 5.58
CA TYR A 95 5.64 0.99 4.27
C TYR A 95 6.69 -0.12 4.34
N ASP A 96 6.68 -1.01 3.35
CA ASP A 96 7.51 -2.20 3.36
C ASP A 96 8.99 -1.85 3.48
N SER A 97 9.73 -2.61 4.30
CA SER A 97 11.15 -2.40 4.62
C SER A 97 11.53 -1.06 5.27
N CYS A 98 10.59 -0.11 5.47
CA CYS A 98 10.88 1.17 6.12
C CYS A 98 11.20 0.99 7.61
N ARG A 99 12.26 1.64 8.07
CA ARG A 99 12.72 1.58 9.47
C ARG A 99 12.42 2.83 10.27
N ASP A 100 11.90 3.86 9.61
CA ASP A 100 11.65 5.16 10.23
C ASP A 100 10.43 5.10 11.16
N PRO A 101 10.44 5.89 12.25
CA PRO A 101 9.27 6.03 13.10
C PRO A 101 8.14 6.74 12.36
N ARG A 102 6.90 6.45 12.75
CA ARG A 102 5.72 7.23 12.32
C ARG A 102 5.90 8.71 12.64
N ASP A 103 5.31 9.59 11.84
CA ASP A 103 5.44 11.06 11.95
C ASP A 103 4.75 11.66 13.20
N GLY A 104 4.40 10.85 14.20
CA GLY A 104 3.72 11.28 15.44
C GLY A 104 2.27 11.75 15.27
N GLY A 105 1.79 11.91 14.04
CA GLY A 105 0.38 12.19 13.73
C GLY A 105 -0.53 10.96 13.81
N ALA A 106 -1.81 11.13 13.47
CA ALA A 106 -2.78 10.02 13.40
C ALA A 106 -2.50 9.00 12.28
N GLY A 107 -1.50 9.26 11.42
CA GLY A 107 -1.12 8.41 10.30
C GLY A 107 -0.30 7.19 10.72
N VAL A 108 -0.25 6.19 9.84
CA VAL A 108 0.52 4.95 10.01
C VAL A 108 1.88 4.97 9.31
N PHE A 109 2.22 6.09 8.67
CA PHE A 109 3.42 6.27 7.87
C PHE A 109 4.39 7.26 8.55
N CYS A 110 5.67 7.17 8.20
CA CYS A 110 6.67 8.17 8.58
C CYS A 110 6.52 9.42 7.72
N ARG A 111 7.29 10.47 8.03
CA ARG A 111 7.25 11.74 7.28
C ARG A 111 7.56 11.55 5.79
N SER A 112 8.51 10.67 5.47
CA SER A 112 8.90 10.36 4.09
C SER A 112 7.87 9.49 3.35
N HIS A 113 6.90 8.90 4.04
CA HIS A 113 5.81 8.13 3.42
C HIS A 113 4.43 8.75 3.63
N THR A 114 4.40 10.02 4.06
CA THR A 114 3.18 10.80 4.27
C THR A 114 3.17 11.96 3.27
N CYS A 115 1.99 12.26 2.75
CA CYS A 115 1.80 13.37 1.81
C CYS A 115 2.34 14.68 2.39
N ASN A 116 3.13 15.40 1.59
CA ASN A 116 3.74 16.66 2.01
C ASN A 116 2.76 17.87 2.01
N GLU A 117 1.51 17.66 1.60
CA GLU A 117 0.47 18.68 1.71
C GLU A 117 0.10 18.91 3.19
N PRO A 118 0.07 20.16 3.68
CA PRO A 118 -0.33 20.46 5.04
C PRO A 118 -1.63 19.76 5.45
N TYR A 119 -1.61 19.13 6.63
CA TYR A 119 -2.75 18.40 7.21
C TYR A 119 -3.22 17.17 6.43
N CYS A 120 -2.51 16.74 5.37
CA CYS A 120 -2.81 15.50 4.67
C CYS A 120 -2.06 14.32 5.30
N GLY A 121 -2.79 13.38 5.93
CA GLY A 121 -2.24 12.14 6.47
C GLY A 121 -2.20 10.97 5.48
N ALA A 122 -2.40 11.22 4.19
CA ALA A 122 -2.46 10.17 3.17
C ALA A 122 -1.05 9.62 2.86
N PHE A 123 -1.00 8.36 2.42
CA PHE A 123 0.24 7.75 1.94
C PHE A 123 0.83 8.51 0.75
N ALA A 124 2.15 8.62 0.72
CA ALA A 124 2.91 9.06 -0.44
C ALA A 124 4.14 8.15 -0.62
N PRO A 125 4.45 7.66 -1.82
CA PRO A 125 5.58 6.74 -2.02
C PRO A 125 6.95 7.43 -2.04
N GLY A 126 7.01 8.73 -2.33
CA GLY A 126 8.27 9.45 -2.55
C GLY A 126 9.05 9.71 -1.27
N THR A 127 10.29 9.21 -1.20
CA THR A 127 11.16 9.34 -0.03
C THR A 127 11.93 10.67 0.00
N ASP A 128 12.18 11.30 -1.15
CA ASP A 128 13.00 12.51 -1.28
C ASP A 128 12.17 13.80 -1.13
N PRO A 129 12.57 14.73 -0.23
CA PRO A 129 12.55 16.17 -0.47
C PRO A 129 11.55 16.75 -1.47
N ASP A 130 12.05 16.66 -2.68
CA ASP A 130 11.69 17.42 -3.85
C ASP A 130 11.02 16.52 -4.91
N ASP A 131 10.83 15.23 -4.61
CA ASP A 131 10.18 14.29 -5.52
C ASP A 131 8.67 14.59 -5.63
N PRO A 132 8.13 14.80 -6.85
CA PRO A 132 6.69 14.91 -7.08
C PRO A 132 5.86 13.75 -6.49
N GLN A 133 6.47 12.58 -6.26
CA GLN A 133 5.87 11.41 -5.61
C GLN A 133 5.62 11.59 -4.10
N ARG A 134 6.03 12.72 -3.51
CA ARG A 134 5.77 13.09 -2.11
C ARG A 134 4.36 13.58 -1.84
N PHE A 135 3.56 13.73 -2.88
CA PHE A 135 2.16 14.07 -2.78
C PHE A 135 1.32 12.83 -3.04
N CYS A 136 0.27 12.64 -2.25
CA CYS A 136 -0.70 11.60 -2.53
C CYS A 136 -1.40 11.88 -3.86
N GLU A 137 -2.11 10.89 -4.39
CA GLU A 137 -2.81 10.97 -5.68
C GLU A 137 -3.73 12.20 -5.80
N ARG A 138 -4.26 12.69 -4.67
CA ARG A 138 -5.13 13.89 -4.63
C ARG A 138 -4.38 15.21 -4.71
N HIS A 139 -3.11 15.24 -4.32
CA HIS A 139 -2.32 16.47 -4.24
C HIS A 139 -1.16 16.50 -5.24
N ARG A 140 -0.90 15.38 -5.93
CA ARG A 140 0.16 15.29 -6.92
C ARG A 140 -0.14 16.19 -8.12
N GLN A 141 0.85 16.96 -8.54
CA GLN A 141 0.77 17.82 -9.72
C GLN A 141 1.20 17.09 -10.98
N CYS A 142 0.62 17.51 -12.10
CA CYS A 142 0.93 17.03 -13.43
C CYS A 142 2.42 17.19 -13.76
N LEU A 143 3.07 16.11 -14.23
CA LEU A 143 4.49 16.12 -14.62
C LEU A 143 4.80 17.01 -15.85
N ARG A 144 3.79 17.47 -16.59
CA ARG A 144 4.00 18.40 -17.71
C ARG A 144 4.60 19.72 -17.18
N PRO A 145 5.74 20.19 -17.72
CA PRO A 145 6.33 21.46 -17.32
C PRO A 145 5.33 22.61 -17.36
N TYR A 146 5.35 23.46 -16.32
CA TYR A 146 4.48 24.62 -16.15
C TYR A 146 2.98 24.30 -16.00
N CYS A 147 2.59 23.04 -15.78
CA CYS A 147 1.20 22.67 -15.50
C CYS A 147 0.98 22.50 -14.00
N LEU A 148 0.20 23.40 -13.39
CA LEU A 148 -0.13 23.35 -11.96
C LEU A 148 -1.39 22.52 -11.66
N ARG A 149 -1.94 21.81 -12.65
CA ARG A 149 -3.15 21.00 -12.47
C ARG A 149 -2.80 19.71 -11.74
N LEU A 150 -3.72 19.25 -10.90
CA LEU A 150 -3.60 17.96 -10.23
C LEU A 150 -3.65 16.80 -11.22
N CYS A 151 -2.94 15.74 -10.88
CA CYS A 151 -2.97 14.45 -11.57
C CYS A 151 -4.41 13.92 -11.69
N HIS A 152 -4.68 13.22 -12.78
CA HIS A 152 -5.97 12.58 -13.01
C HIS A 152 -5.93 11.14 -12.53
N THR A 153 -6.98 10.73 -11.82
CA THR A 153 -7.27 9.31 -11.54
C THR A 153 -8.27 8.82 -12.58
N ARG A 154 -7.91 7.75 -13.30
CA ARG A 154 -8.78 7.12 -14.30
C ARG A 154 -10.04 6.55 -13.67
N GLU A 155 -11.02 6.20 -14.51
CA GLU A 155 -12.27 5.55 -14.06
C GLU A 155 -12.03 4.21 -13.35
N ASN A 156 -10.95 3.50 -13.70
CA ASN A 156 -10.54 2.25 -13.04
C ASN A 156 -9.81 2.47 -11.70
N GLY A 157 -9.67 3.73 -11.25
CA GLY A 157 -8.96 4.08 -10.01
C GLY A 157 -7.45 4.19 -10.15
N HIS A 158 -6.86 3.92 -11.32
CA HIS A 158 -5.41 4.04 -11.51
C HIS A 158 -5.01 5.53 -11.59
N PRO A 159 -4.10 6.00 -10.72
CA PRO A 159 -3.58 7.37 -10.81
C PRO A 159 -2.70 7.52 -12.04
N THR A 160 -2.73 8.67 -12.68
CA THR A 160 -1.83 9.01 -13.79
C THR A 160 -0.85 10.09 -13.36
N PRO A 161 0.38 10.12 -13.89
CA PRO A 161 1.34 11.19 -13.58
C PRO A 161 1.01 12.53 -14.26
N PHE A 162 -0.08 12.60 -15.03
CA PHE A 162 -0.50 13.78 -15.78
C PHE A 162 -1.92 14.20 -15.39
N CYS A 163 -2.29 15.46 -15.62
CA CYS A 163 -3.67 15.90 -15.41
C CYS A 163 -4.59 15.40 -16.52
N GLY A 164 -5.91 15.61 -16.38
CA GLY A 164 -6.93 15.19 -17.35
C GLY A 164 -6.73 15.74 -18.77
N ALA A 165 -5.95 16.82 -18.93
CA ALA A 165 -5.62 17.40 -20.22
C ALA A 165 -4.35 16.77 -20.85
N HIS A 166 -3.48 16.16 -20.05
CA HIS A 166 -2.15 15.71 -20.45
C HIS A 166 -1.92 14.21 -20.33
N TYR A 167 -2.82 13.42 -19.74
CA TYR A 167 -2.67 11.95 -19.70
C TYR A 167 -3.09 11.30 -21.02
N CYS A 168 -2.48 10.16 -21.35
CA CYS A 168 -2.90 9.34 -22.48
C CYS A 168 -4.17 8.54 -22.16
N GLU A 169 -5.19 8.56 -23.02
CA GLU A 169 -6.44 7.82 -22.79
C GLU A 169 -6.32 6.30 -23.00
N ALA A 170 -5.20 5.79 -23.53
CA ALA A 170 -4.96 4.36 -23.67
C ALA A 170 -4.97 3.65 -22.31
N HIS A 171 -5.45 2.41 -22.29
CA HIS A 171 -5.48 1.57 -21.10
C HIS A 171 -4.05 1.29 -20.62
N ASP A 172 -3.81 1.38 -19.30
CA ASP A 172 -2.52 1.16 -18.65
C ASP A 172 -1.32 1.92 -19.23
N CYS A 173 -1.55 3.13 -19.75
CA CYS A 173 -0.48 4.01 -20.22
C CYS A 173 -0.19 5.14 -19.22
N ASP A 174 1.06 5.26 -18.77
CA ASP A 174 1.49 6.34 -17.88
C ASP A 174 2.12 7.53 -18.62
N ASP A 175 2.15 7.52 -19.95
CA ASP A 175 2.73 8.61 -20.73
C ASP A 175 1.81 9.81 -20.89
N GLY A 176 2.44 10.95 -21.15
CA GLY A 176 1.80 12.21 -21.44
C GLY A 176 1.44 12.35 -22.93
N ARG A 177 0.35 13.05 -23.21
CA ARG A 177 -0.02 13.48 -24.56
C ARG A 177 0.35 14.93 -24.81
N GLU A 178 0.68 15.26 -26.05
CA GLU A 178 0.88 16.64 -26.49
C GLU A 178 -0.39 17.25 -27.11
N ARG A 179 -1.13 16.45 -27.87
CA ARG A 179 -2.38 16.83 -28.56
C ARG A 179 -3.26 15.59 -28.74
N GLY A 180 -4.57 15.79 -28.85
CA GLY A 180 -5.52 14.69 -29.08
C GLY A 180 -5.82 13.92 -27.81
N ALA A 181 -6.21 12.65 -27.95
CA ALA A 181 -6.56 11.77 -26.84
C ALA A 181 -5.36 10.92 -26.34
N PHE A 182 -4.38 10.68 -27.21
CA PHE A 182 -3.34 9.65 -27.01
C PHE A 182 -1.92 10.23 -27.03
N CYS A 183 -0.95 9.52 -26.42
CA CYS A 183 0.47 9.84 -26.53
C CYS A 183 1.01 9.46 -27.91
N HIS A 184 2.26 9.83 -28.21
CA HIS A 184 2.86 9.54 -29.52
C HIS A 184 2.85 8.04 -29.87
N ALA A 185 3.14 7.16 -28.89
CA ALA A 185 3.12 5.71 -29.08
C ALA A 185 1.71 5.15 -29.35
N HIS A 186 0.67 5.86 -28.91
CA HIS A 186 -0.73 5.47 -29.07
C HIS A 186 -1.47 6.34 -30.10
N THR A 187 -0.74 7.11 -30.91
CA THR A 187 -1.31 7.87 -32.02
C THR A 187 -1.07 7.11 -33.32
N CYS A 188 -2.12 6.95 -34.13
CA CYS A 188 -1.99 6.36 -35.46
C CYS A 188 -1.16 7.28 -36.38
N VAL A 189 -0.32 6.68 -37.24
CA VAL A 189 0.52 7.43 -38.19
C VAL A 189 -0.31 8.08 -39.31
N GLU A 190 -1.52 7.57 -39.57
CA GLU A 190 -2.39 8.06 -40.62
C GLU A 190 -3.09 9.38 -40.20
N PRO A 191 -2.92 10.46 -40.98
CA PRO A 191 -3.55 11.74 -40.70
C PRO A 191 -5.08 11.62 -40.61
N GLY A 192 -5.65 12.00 -39.47
CA GLY A 192 -7.11 12.01 -39.27
C GLY A 192 -7.71 10.70 -38.76
N CYS A 193 -6.90 9.67 -38.50
CA CYS A 193 -7.37 8.44 -37.87
C CYS A 193 -7.65 8.69 -36.37
N GLY A 194 -8.94 8.68 -35.99
CA GLY A 194 -9.41 8.82 -34.61
C GLY A 194 -9.52 7.51 -33.83
N TYR A 195 -9.05 6.40 -34.42
CA TYR A 195 -9.12 5.08 -33.80
C TYR A 195 -7.86 4.81 -32.97
N ILE A 196 -8.10 4.27 -31.78
CA ILE A 196 -7.08 3.73 -30.88
C ILE A 196 -6.26 2.71 -31.68
N PRO A 197 -4.90 2.72 -31.65
CA PRO A 197 -4.11 1.59 -32.10
C PRO A 197 -4.29 0.46 -31.08
N MET A 198 -5.48 -0.15 -31.06
CA MET A 198 -5.71 -1.42 -30.41
C MET A 198 -4.98 -2.45 -31.27
N VAL A 199 -3.87 -2.93 -30.72
CA VAL A 199 -3.08 -4.06 -31.17
C VAL A 199 -2.34 -3.81 -32.50
N CYS A 200 -1.28 -3.00 -32.45
CA CYS A 200 -0.07 -3.48 -33.13
C CYS A 200 0.35 -4.74 -32.37
N VAL A 201 -0.24 -5.89 -32.72
CA VAL A 201 0.48 -7.16 -32.59
C VAL A 201 1.81 -6.83 -33.23
N GLN A 202 2.90 -6.89 -32.46
CA GLN A 202 4.20 -6.92 -33.08
C GLN A 202 4.13 -8.11 -34.03
N ALA A 203 3.89 -7.86 -35.31
CA ALA A 203 4.20 -8.81 -36.35
C ALA A 203 5.71 -8.94 -36.22
N SER A 204 6.13 -9.94 -35.45
CA SER A 204 7.48 -10.45 -35.49
C SER A 204 7.70 -10.88 -36.93
N THR A 205 8.28 -9.99 -37.73
CA THR A 205 8.74 -10.31 -39.07
C THR A 205 9.97 -11.18 -38.92
N THR A 206 9.76 -12.47 -38.68
CA THR A 206 10.67 -13.49 -39.19
C THR A 206 10.07 -13.96 -40.49
N GLU A 207 10.75 -13.66 -41.59
CA GLU A 207 10.33 -13.89 -42.97
C GLU A 207 10.35 -15.38 -43.38
N GLU A 208 9.75 -16.29 -42.62
CA GLU A 208 9.53 -17.66 -43.08
C GLU A 208 8.17 -18.16 -42.55
N ASP A 209 7.25 -18.40 -43.49
CA ASP A 209 6.06 -19.27 -43.43
C ASP A 209 4.79 -18.58 -43.95
N VAL A 210 4.76 -18.41 -45.28
CA VAL A 210 3.54 -18.24 -46.07
C VAL A 210 3.28 -19.55 -46.80
N ALA A 211 2.44 -20.43 -46.25
CA ALA A 211 1.54 -21.34 -47.00
C ALA A 211 0.80 -22.30 -46.05
N GLU A 212 -0.48 -22.51 -46.36
CA GLU A 212 -1.42 -23.49 -45.76
C GLU A 212 -1.83 -23.17 -44.31
N ASP A 213 -3.09 -22.87 -44.00
CA ASP A 213 -4.24 -23.71 -44.28
C ASP A 213 -5.53 -22.87 -44.27
N LEU A 214 -6.25 -22.88 -45.40
CA LEU A 214 -7.56 -22.28 -45.56
C LEU A 214 -8.49 -23.36 -46.12
N ASN A 215 -8.73 -24.42 -45.37
CA ASN A 215 -9.89 -25.27 -45.58
C ASN A 215 -10.18 -26.18 -44.39
N THR A 216 -11.46 -26.54 -44.22
CA THR A 216 -12.06 -27.35 -43.13
C THR A 216 -12.31 -26.55 -41.85
N THR A 217 -13.52 -26.19 -41.45
CA THR A 217 -14.71 -27.04 -41.33
C THR A 217 -15.95 -26.16 -41.26
N VAL A 218 -16.68 -26.03 -42.36
CA VAL A 218 -18.11 -25.72 -42.36
C VAL A 218 -18.80 -27.04 -42.67
N HIS A 219 -19.48 -27.63 -41.69
CA HIS A 219 -20.82 -28.21 -41.84
C HIS A 219 -21.31 -28.85 -40.55
N SER A 220 -22.58 -28.54 -40.26
CA SER A 220 -23.51 -29.21 -39.34
C SER A 220 -23.53 -28.66 -37.92
N ALA A 221 -24.65 -28.15 -37.39
CA ALA A 221 -25.99 -28.01 -37.92
C ALA A 221 -26.79 -27.03 -37.03
N ASN A 222 -27.69 -26.26 -37.67
CA ASN A 222 -29.10 -26.01 -37.30
C ASN A 222 -29.46 -25.66 -35.85
N THR A 223 -30.40 -24.79 -35.51
CA THR A 223 -31.37 -23.90 -36.16
C THR A 223 -32.13 -23.33 -34.96
N THR A 224 -32.43 -22.02 -34.93
CA THR A 224 -33.78 -21.51 -34.61
C THR A 224 -33.78 -20.00 -34.85
N SER A 225 -34.48 -19.62 -35.90
CA SER A 225 -34.79 -18.27 -36.34
C SER A 225 -36.03 -17.75 -35.60
N VAL A 226 -36.00 -16.51 -35.10
CA VAL A 226 -37.22 -15.71 -34.90
C VAL A 226 -36.90 -14.23 -35.20
N THR A 227 -37.27 -13.83 -36.41
CA THR A 227 -37.80 -12.53 -36.87
C THR A 227 -37.48 -11.23 -36.10
N SER A 228 -36.83 -10.32 -36.82
CA SER A 228 -36.94 -8.86 -36.64
C SER A 228 -38.28 -8.32 -37.15
N PRO A 229 -38.65 -7.10 -36.74
CA PRO A 229 -39.19 -6.16 -37.70
C PRO A 229 -38.41 -4.85 -37.72
N THR A 230 -38.13 -4.43 -38.95
CA THR A 230 -37.70 -3.10 -39.40
C THR A 230 -38.71 -2.03 -38.99
N VAL A 231 -38.24 -0.89 -38.46
CA VAL A 231 -38.97 0.39 -38.51
C VAL A 231 -37.97 1.50 -38.87
N HIS A 232 -38.30 2.24 -39.94
CA HIS A 232 -37.58 3.40 -40.47
C HIS A 232 -37.80 4.67 -39.61
N PRO A 233 -36.96 5.72 -39.78
CA PRO A 233 -36.86 6.87 -38.87
C PRO A 233 -37.87 7.98 -39.19
N LEU A 234 -38.31 8.69 -38.15
CA LEU A 234 -38.98 9.99 -38.26
C LEU A 234 -38.19 11.01 -37.45
N GLY A 235 -37.65 12.01 -38.15
CA GLY A 235 -37.12 13.24 -37.55
C GLY A 235 -38.24 14.21 -37.14
N PRO A 236 -37.94 15.49 -36.96
CA PRO A 236 -37.80 16.11 -35.65
C PRO A 236 -38.93 17.09 -35.33
N ASP A 237 -39.33 17.18 -34.06
CA ASP A 237 -40.17 18.28 -33.56
C ASP A 237 -39.58 18.85 -32.26
N ARG A 238 -38.99 20.04 -32.40
CA ARG A 238 -38.98 21.12 -31.39
C ARG A 238 -40.02 22.14 -31.87
N PRO A 239 -40.53 23.09 -31.06
CA PRO A 239 -40.11 23.47 -29.70
C PRO A 239 -41.30 23.65 -28.73
N SER A 240 -41.04 23.84 -27.44
CA SER A 240 -41.85 24.76 -26.61
C SER A 240 -41.11 25.17 -25.35
N SER A 241 -41.10 26.48 -25.17
CA SER A 241 -40.53 27.26 -24.08
C SER A 241 -41.26 27.04 -22.76
N ALA A 242 -40.54 27.09 -21.65
CA ALA A 242 -41.11 27.49 -20.36
C ALA A 242 -40.09 28.32 -19.59
N LEU A 243 -40.40 29.61 -19.50
CA LEU A 243 -39.93 30.53 -18.47
C LEU A 243 -40.37 30.02 -17.10
N ILE A 244 -39.47 30.02 -16.11
CA ILE A 244 -39.87 30.16 -14.71
C ILE A 244 -39.04 31.29 -14.10
N THR A 245 -39.78 32.29 -13.67
CA THR A 245 -39.38 33.49 -12.95
C THR A 245 -39.24 33.18 -11.46
N SER A 246 -38.15 33.66 -10.88
CA SER A 246 -37.93 34.21 -9.52
C SER A 246 -38.56 33.59 -8.25
N ALA A 247 -37.70 33.50 -7.22
CA ALA A 247 -37.80 34.21 -5.93
C ALA A 247 -37.63 33.32 -4.68
N LEU A 248 -36.44 33.40 -4.05
CA LEU A 248 -36.17 33.90 -2.68
C LEU A 248 -34.75 33.50 -2.25
#